data_AF-A0A5K1HJT8-F1
#
_entry.id   AF-A0A5K1HJT8-F1
#
_cell.length_a   1.000
_cell.length_b   1.000
_cell.length_c   1.000
_cell.angle_alpha   90.00
_cell.angle_beta   90.00
_cell.angle_gamma   90.00
#
_symmetry.space_group_name_H-M   'P 1'
#
loop_
_entity.id
_entity.type
_entity.pdbx_description
1 polymer ?
#
loop_
_entity_poly.entity_id
_entity_poly.type
_entity_poly.pdbx_seq_one_letter_code
_entity_poly.pdbx_strand_id
1 'polypeptide(L)' 'QLVEGLKRLNNVVAVTGDGTNDAPALLKANVGVAMGISGTQVAKNAADILILDDNFNSI' A
#
# COMPACT_ATOMS: atom_id res chain seq x y z
N GLN A 1 -9.29 6.99 -6.92
CA GLN A 1 -10.76 7.08 -6.72
C GLN A 1 -11.35 5.80 -6.11
N LEU A 2 -10.82 4.61 -6.42
CA LEU A 2 -11.30 3.34 -5.86
C LEU A 2 -11.18 3.23 -4.33
N VAL A 3 -9.98 3.49 -3.77
CA VAL A 3 -9.71 3.41 -2.33
C VAL A 3 -10.68 4.29 -1.52
N GLU A 4 -10.85 5.55 -1.93
CA GLU A 4 -11.79 6.46 -1.27
C GLU A 4 -13.25 6.02 -1.42
N GLY A 5 -13.63 5.41 -2.54
CA GLY A 5 -14.96 4.85 -2.74
C GLY A 5 -15.25 3.72 -1.76
N LEU A 6 -14.32 2.78 -1.60
CA LEU A 6 -14.44 1.66 -0.65
C LEU A 6 -14.46 2.16 0.81
N LYS A 7 -13.63 3.15 1.14
CA LYS A 7 -13.64 3.79 2.47
C LYS A 7 -14.97 4.48 2.77
N ARG A 8 -15.59 5.16 1.79
CA ARG A 8 -16.92 5.78 1.94
C ARG A 8 -18.04 4.78 2.20
N LEU A 9 -17.86 3.52 1.79
CA LEU A 9 -18.77 2.42 2.10
C LEU A 9 -18.51 1.79 3.48
N ASN A 10 -17.75 2.48 4.35
CA ASN A 10 -17.38 2.03 5.69
C ASN A 10 -16.53 0.75 5.72
N ASN A 11 -15.86 0.41 4.61
CA ASN A 11 -14.91 -0.69 4.58
C ASN A 11 -13.53 -0.25 5.09
N VAL A 12 -12.83 -1.17 5.74
CA VAL A 12 -11.40 -1.03 6.03
C VAL A 12 -10.62 -1.47 4.79
N VAL A 13 -9.85 -0.55 4.21
CA VAL A 13 -9.15 -0.79 2.94
C VAL A 13 -7.65 -0.88 3.17
N ALA A 14 -7.08 -2.04 2.90
CA ALA A 14 -5.64 -2.21 2.76
C ALA A 14 -5.26 -2.08 1.28
N VAL A 15 -4.12 -1.44 1.00
CA VAL A 15 -3.55 -1.34 -0.35
C VAL A 15 -2.13 -1.85 -0.30
N THR A 16 -1.76 -2.67 -1.28
CA THR A 16 -0.41 -3.19 -1.45
C THR A 16 0.17 -2.68 -2.76
N GLY A 17 1.42 -2.21 -2.76
CA GLY A 17 2.05 -1.72 -3.99
C GLY A 17 3.56 -1.56 -3.87
N ASP A 18 4.23 -1.63 -5.01
CA ASP A 18 5.69 -1.54 -5.14
C ASP A 18 6.10 -0.33 -6.00
N GLY A 19 5.19 0.19 -6.83
CA GLY A 19 5.48 1.25 -7.79
C GLY A 19 5.24 2.67 -7.26
N THR A 20 5.91 3.64 -7.90
CA THR A 20 5.70 5.09 -7.67
C THR A 20 4.25 5.51 -7.89
N ASN A 21 3.57 4.83 -8.83
CA ASN A 21 2.16 5.01 -9.16
C ASN A 21 1.21 4.56 -8.03
N ASP A 22 1.68 3.68 -7.12
CA ASP A 22 0.87 3.16 -6.02
C ASP A 22 0.94 4.05 -4.79
N ALA A 23 1.94 4.92 -4.68
CA ALA A 23 2.12 5.82 -3.55
C ALA A 23 0.88 6.67 -3.19
N PRO A 24 0.13 7.26 -4.14
CA PRO A 24 -1.11 7.96 -3.81
C PRO A 24 -2.21 7.04 -3.27
N ALA A 25 -2.23 5.77 -3.65
CA ALA A 25 -3.22 4.79 -3.18
C ALA A 25 -2.84 4.25 -1.80
N LEU A 26 -1.56 3.95 -1.58
CA LEU A 26 -0.98 3.56 -0.28
C LEU A 26 -1.27 4.61 0.79
N LEU A 27 -1.00 5.89 0.49
CA LEU A 27 -1.24 7.01 1.42
C LEU A 27 -2.73 7.21 1.76
N LYS A 28 -3.63 6.87 0.81
CA LYS A 28 -5.08 7.07 0.97
C LYS A 28 -5.76 5.87 1.63
N ALA A 29 -5.09 4.73 1.72
CA ALA A 29 -5.61 3.53 2.33
C ALA A 29 -5.89 3.73 3.83
N ASN A 30 -6.46 2.73 4.49
CA ASN A 30 -6.38 2.65 5.96
C ASN A 30 -5.03 2.10 6.40
N VAL A 31 -4.49 1.17 5.60
CA VAL A 31 -3.15 0.62 5.77
C VAL A 31 -2.51 0.43 4.40
N GLY A 32 -1.39 1.08 4.15
CA GLY A 32 -0.55 0.86 2.98
C GLY A 32 0.56 -0.14 3.26
N VAL A 33 0.78 -1.09 2.36
CA VAL A 33 1.86 -2.09 2.44
C VAL A 33 2.74 -1.98 1.19
N ALA A 34 4.04 -1.83 1.37
CA ALA A 34 4.99 -1.82 0.26
C ALA A 34 6.06 -2.91 0.36
N MET A 35 6.58 -3.29 -0.81
CA MET A 35 7.63 -4.29 -0.94
C MET A 35 8.98 -3.69 -0.58
N GLY A 36 9.74 -4.37 0.27
CA GLY A 36 11.01 -3.92 0.83
C GLY A 36 12.18 -4.03 -0.15
N ILE A 37 12.14 -4.97 -1.09
CA ILE A 37 13.19 -5.20 -2.09
C ILE A 37 12.78 -4.55 -3.41
N SER A 38 11.70 -5.04 -4.03
CA SER A 38 11.18 -4.60 -5.33
C SER A 38 10.53 -3.21 -5.29
N GLY A 39 10.08 -2.76 -4.13
CA GLY A 39 9.41 -1.46 -4.01
C GLY A 39 10.33 -0.28 -4.32
N THR A 40 9.79 0.69 -5.04
CA THR A 40 10.40 2.01 -5.24
C THR A 40 10.50 2.76 -3.92
N GLN A 41 11.46 3.68 -3.79
CA GLN A 41 11.60 4.48 -2.57
C GLN A 41 10.34 5.31 -2.27
N VAL A 42 9.61 5.73 -3.31
CA VAL A 42 8.37 6.49 -3.16
C VAL A 42 7.25 5.61 -2.62
N ALA A 43 7.10 4.38 -3.11
CA ALA A 43 6.15 3.41 -2.55
C ALA A 43 6.47 3.10 -1.08
N LYS A 44 7.76 2.85 -0.77
CA LYS A 44 8.23 2.54 0.58
C LYS A 44 7.94 3.66 1.58
N ASN A 45 8.13 4.91 1.17
CA ASN A 45 7.87 6.09 2.02
C ASN A 45 6.38 6.39 2.18
N ALA A 46 5.53 5.94 1.25
CA ALA A 46 4.09 6.17 1.27
C ALA A 46 3.31 5.06 1.98
N ALA A 47 3.94 3.93 2.30
CA ALA A 47 3.36 2.80 2.99
C ALA A 47 3.54 2.89 4.51
N ASP A 48 2.62 2.29 5.26
CA ASP A 48 2.69 2.15 6.72
C ASP A 48 3.48 0.90 7.12
N ILE A 49 3.48 -0.13 6.28
CA ILE A 49 4.13 -1.42 6.50
C ILE A 49 5.06 -1.74 5.33
N LEU A 50 6.25 -2.28 5.64
CA LEU A 50 7.21 -2.77 4.66
C LEU A 50 7.40 -4.27 4.79
N ILE A 51 7.23 -5.00 3.69
CA ILE A 51 7.54 -6.44 3.60
C ILE A 51 9.00 -6.58 3.20
N LEU A 52 9.87 -6.78 4.19
CA LEU A 52 11.32 -6.74 3.99
C LEU A 52 11.87 -7.85 3.08
N ASP A 53 11.16 -8.98 3.01
CA ASP A 53 11.56 -10.16 2.24
C ASP A 53 10.78 -10.33 0.92
N ASP A 54 9.92 -9.36 0.58
CA ASP A 54 8.99 -9.41 -0.56
C ASP A 54 8.09 -10.66 -0.59
N ASN A 55 7.89 -11.32 0.56
CA ASN A 55 7.03 -12.49 0.64
C ASN A 55 5.59 -12.07 0.95
N PHE A 56 4.77 -12.05 -0.10
CA PHE A 56 3.36 -11.68 -0.02
C PHE A 56 2.50 -12.68 0.78
N ASN A 57 3.01 -13.87 1.12
CA ASN A 57 2.33 -14.80 2.02
C ASN A 57 2.31 -14.32 3.49
N SER A 58 2.98 -13.20 3.80
CA SER A 58 3.00 -12.59 5.12
C SER A 58 1.73 -11.80 5.46
N ILE A 59 0.78 -11.67 4.51
CA ILE A 59 -0.49 -10.93 4.62
C ILE A 59 -1.65 -11.86 4.25
#